data_AF-A0A1B1MKB7-F1
#
_entry.id   AF-A0A1B1MKB7-F1
#
_cell.length_a   1.000
_cell.length_b   1.000
_cell.length_c   1.000
_cell.angle_alpha   90.00
_cell.angle_beta   90.00
_cell.angle_gamma   90.00
#
_symmetry.space_group_name_H-M   'P 1'
#
loop_
_entity.id
_entity.type
_entity.pdbx_description
1 polymer ?
#
loop_
_entity_poly.entity_id
_entity_poly.type
_entity_poly.pdbx_seq_one_letter_code
_entity_poly.pdbx_strand_id
1 'polypeptide(L)'
;MSGMGEAVTPPEPDTEQAAAGRLLDLVRSLVTTHVSWKPLLIGAVITGDDHMRLYFRSPERDRTYGVDVLISQTGPGLLGALTSPAYLANEYLHRPSDDPHCDVLVDLTDY
;
A
#
# COMPACT_ATOMS: atom_id res chain seq x y z
N MET A 1 -8.62 -25.12 47.05
CA MET A 1 -9.55 -24.76 45.95
C MET A 1 -8.77 -23.85 45.01
N SER A 2 -8.22 -24.42 43.93
CA SER A 2 -7.38 -23.68 42.97
C SER A 2 -8.29 -23.05 41.93
N GLY A 3 -8.30 -21.71 41.85
CA GLY A 3 -9.00 -21.00 40.80
C GLY A 3 -8.27 -21.17 39.47
N MET A 4 -8.88 -21.87 38.52
CA MET A 4 -8.44 -21.90 37.13
C MET A 4 -8.59 -20.49 36.56
N GLY A 5 -7.47 -19.86 36.24
CA GLY A 5 -7.44 -18.67 35.41
C GLY A 5 -7.92 -19.06 34.01
N GLU A 6 -9.12 -18.61 33.67
CA GLU A 6 -9.66 -18.73 32.33
C GLU A 6 -8.73 -17.97 31.37
N ALA A 7 -8.14 -18.70 30.42
CA ALA A 7 -7.31 -18.09 29.38
C ALA A 7 -8.23 -17.24 28.49
N VAL A 8 -8.33 -15.95 28.80
CA VAL A 8 -9.01 -14.98 27.95
C VAL A 8 -8.27 -14.96 26.62
N THR A 9 -8.87 -15.59 25.62
CA THR A 9 -8.36 -15.54 24.25
C THR A 9 -8.56 -14.10 23.79
N PRO A 10 -7.52 -13.38 23.32
CA PRO A 10 -7.70 -12.03 22.82
C PRO A 10 -8.72 -12.08 21.68
N PRO A 11 -9.66 -11.11 21.60
CA PRO A 11 -10.61 -11.07 20.51
C PRO A 11 -9.85 -11.06 19.18
N GLU A 12 -10.29 -11.86 18.22
CA GLU A 12 -9.75 -11.77 16.87
C GLU A 12 -9.96 -10.33 16.38
N PRO A 13 -8.93 -9.68 15.82
CA PRO A 13 -9.07 -8.31 15.34
C PRO A 13 -10.15 -8.28 14.26
N ASP A 14 -11.05 -7.31 14.34
CA ASP A 14 -12.00 -7.04 13.26
C ASP A 14 -11.22 -6.86 11.95
N THR A 15 -11.83 -7.27 10.83
CA THR A 15 -11.19 -7.27 9.50
C THR A 15 -10.53 -5.92 9.16
N GLU A 16 -11.18 -4.82 9.54
CA GLU A 16 -10.67 -3.46 9.38
C GLU A 16 -9.40 -3.20 10.21
N GLN A 17 -9.33 -3.69 11.45
CA GLN A 17 -8.16 -3.55 12.31
C GLN A 17 -6.97 -4.36 11.77
N ALA A 18 -7.22 -5.56 11.24
CA ALA A 18 -6.19 -6.37 10.59
C ALA A 18 -5.67 -5.70 9.30
N ALA A 19 -6.57 -5.15 8.47
CA ALA A 19 -6.21 -4.41 7.26
C ALA A 19 -5.40 -3.15 7.58
N ALA A 20 -5.82 -2.38 8.59
CA ALA A 20 -5.09 -1.19 9.05
C ALA A 20 -3.69 -1.53 9.58
N GLY A 21 -3.55 -2.63 10.34
CA GLY A 21 -2.25 -3.12 10.80
C GLY A 21 -1.31 -3.44 9.65
N ARG A 22 -1.79 -4.18 8.65
CA ARG A 22 -1.01 -4.49 7.44
C ARG A 22 -0.63 -3.24 6.67
N LEU A 23 -1.57 -2.31 6.47
CA LEU A 23 -1.30 -1.04 5.81
C LEU A 23 -0.18 -0.27 6.52
N LEU A 24 -0.21 -0.18 7.84
CA LEU A 24 0.82 0.51 8.61
C LEU A 24 2.20 -0.14 8.43
N ASP A 25 2.28 -1.48 8.40
CA ASP A 25 3.53 -2.19 8.14
C ASP A 25 4.08 -1.93 6.73
N LEU A 26 3.19 -1.88 5.72
CA LEU A 26 3.56 -1.56 4.34
C LEU A 26 4.07 -0.11 4.21
N VAL A 27 3.33 0.84 4.78
CA VAL A 27 3.72 2.26 4.83
C VAL A 27 5.06 2.42 5.53
N ARG A 28 5.26 1.74 6.67
CA ARG A 28 6.52 1.76 7.41
C ARG A 28 7.68 1.26 6.55
N SER A 29 7.48 0.20 5.78
CA SER A 29 8.51 -0.35 4.88
C SER A 29 8.94 0.67 3.82
N LEU A 30 7.97 1.35 3.19
CA LEU A 30 8.23 2.35 2.14
C LEU A 30 8.89 3.61 2.71
N VAL A 31 8.46 4.09 3.88
CA VAL A 31 9.02 5.29 4.50
C VAL A 31 10.45 5.06 5.00
N THR A 32 10.71 3.94 5.66
CA THR A 32 12.05 3.66 6.24
C THR A 32 13.13 3.37 5.20
N THR A 33 12.73 3.03 3.97
CA THR A 33 13.65 2.69 2.87
C THR A 33 13.75 3.79 1.80
N HIS A 34 13.10 4.94 2.02
CA HIS A 34 13.06 6.03 1.05
C HIS A 34 14.42 6.72 0.90
N VAL A 35 14.74 7.09 -0.34
CA VAL A 35 15.86 7.94 -0.73
C VAL A 35 15.39 8.89 -1.82
N SER A 36 16.00 10.07 -1.93
CA SER A 36 15.47 11.20 -2.71
C SER A 36 15.26 10.95 -4.20
N TRP A 37 15.95 9.98 -4.79
CA TRP A 37 15.81 9.61 -6.20
C TRP A 37 14.71 8.57 -6.46
N LYS A 38 14.09 8.02 -5.42
CA LYS A 38 12.98 7.07 -5.53
C LYS A 38 11.62 7.77 -5.42
N PRO A 39 10.54 7.16 -5.92
CA PRO A 39 9.19 7.63 -5.66
C PRO A 39 8.93 7.77 -4.15
N LEU A 40 8.36 8.89 -3.76
CA LEU A 40 7.98 9.16 -2.37
C LEU A 40 6.54 8.71 -2.15
N LEU A 41 6.30 7.84 -1.17
CA LEU A 41 4.95 7.56 -0.69
C LEU A 41 4.40 8.82 0.00
N ILE A 42 3.29 9.35 -0.49
CA ILE A 42 2.64 10.58 0.03
C ILE A 42 1.29 10.31 0.69
N GLY A 43 0.74 9.11 0.55
CA GLY A 43 -0.53 8.74 1.16
C GLY A 43 -0.94 7.31 0.84
N ALA A 44 -1.96 6.83 1.56
CA ALA A 44 -2.62 5.56 1.29
C ALA A 44 -4.09 5.65 1.72
N VAL A 45 -4.98 4.95 1.02
CA VAL A 45 -6.39 4.82 1.41
C VAL A 45 -6.86 3.39 1.20
N ILE A 46 -7.65 2.87 2.14
CA ILE A 46 -8.34 1.59 2.01
C ILE A 46 -9.59 1.83 1.17
N THR A 47 -9.74 1.11 0.06
CA THR A 47 -10.85 1.27 -0.89
C THR A 47 -11.85 0.11 -0.83
N GLY A 48 -11.51 -0.96 -0.11
CA GLY A 48 -12.38 -2.11 0.17
C GLY A 48 -11.67 -3.10 1.11
N ASP A 49 -12.32 -4.22 1.40
CA ASP A 49 -11.87 -5.18 2.43
C ASP A 49 -10.42 -5.68 2.26
N ASP A 50 -9.99 -5.86 1.02
CA ASP A 50 -8.62 -6.25 0.67
C ASP A 50 -7.97 -5.30 -0.35
N HIS A 51 -8.57 -4.15 -0.60
CA HIS A 51 -8.11 -3.22 -1.62
C HIS A 51 -7.58 -1.94 -0.98
N MET A 52 -6.44 -1.48 -1.47
CA MET A 52 -5.93 -0.16 -1.11
C MET A 52 -5.32 0.54 -2.31
N ARG A 53 -5.34 1.87 -2.24
CA ARG A 53 -4.60 2.75 -3.15
C ARG A 53 -3.44 3.39 -2.42
N LEU A 54 -2.24 3.22 -2.96
CA LEU A 54 -1.03 3.90 -2.51
C LEU A 54 -0.72 5.08 -3.43
N TYR A 55 -0.36 6.23 -2.86
CA TYR A 55 -0.04 7.43 -3.64
C TYR A 55 1.46 7.68 -3.62
N PHE A 56 2.07 7.72 -4.81
CA PHE A 56 3.50 7.98 -4.98
C PHE A 56 3.75 9.24 -5.80
N ARG A 57 4.59 10.15 -5.30
CA ARG A 57 5.11 11.27 -6.07
C ARG A 57 6.42 10.86 -6.76
N SER A 58 6.47 10.95 -8.08
CA SER A 58 7.72 10.75 -8.81
C SER A 58 8.63 11.97 -8.63
N PRO A 59 9.92 11.76 -8.31
CA PRO A 59 10.89 12.84 -8.21
C PRO A 59 11.25 13.43 -9.58
N GLU A 60 11.09 12.68 -10.68
CA GLU A 60 11.55 13.07 -12.01
C GLU A 60 10.47 13.71 -12.88
N ARG A 61 9.21 13.27 -12.74
CA ARG A 61 8.13 13.64 -13.67
C ARG A 61 7.11 14.61 -13.09
N ASP A 62 7.31 15.07 -11.85
CA ASP A 62 6.36 15.90 -11.10
C ASP A 62 4.92 15.35 -11.18
N ARG A 63 4.81 14.01 -11.17
CA ARG A 63 3.58 13.25 -11.38
C ARG A 63 3.26 12.41 -10.14
N THR A 64 1.99 12.38 -9.77
CA THR A 64 1.46 11.53 -8.71
C THR A 64 0.79 10.30 -9.31
N TYR A 65 1.23 9.13 -8.86
CA TYR A 65 0.72 7.82 -9.25
C TYR A 65 -0.18 7.29 -8.13
N GLY A 66 -1.42 6.95 -8.43
CA GLY A 66 -2.26 6.13 -7.58
C GLY A 66 -2.06 4.66 -7.96
N VAL A 67 -1.62 3.83 -7.02
CA VAL A 67 -1.33 2.42 -7.27
C VAL A 67 -2.33 1.58 -6.50
N ASP A 68 -3.19 0.88 -7.22
CA ASP A 68 -4.18 -0.03 -6.65
C ASP A 68 -3.55 -1.40 -6.46
N VAL A 69 -3.63 -1.93 -5.23
CA VAL A 69 -3.06 -3.22 -4.86
C VAL A 69 -4.00 -3.97 -3.91
N LEU A 70 -3.83 -5.30 -3.85
CA LEU A 70 -4.43 -6.11 -2.81
C LEU A 70 -3.55 -6.11 -1.55
N ILE A 71 -4.14 -5.79 -0.39
CA ILE A 71 -3.43 -5.70 0.89
C ILE A 71 -2.81 -7.07 1.23
N SER A 72 -3.57 -8.14 1.02
CA SER A 72 -3.13 -9.52 1.27
C SER A 72 -1.98 -9.99 0.37
N GLN A 73 -1.81 -9.38 -0.81
CA GLN A 73 -0.82 -9.78 -1.82
C GLN A 73 0.37 -8.82 -1.94
N THR A 74 0.39 -7.73 -1.16
CA THR A 74 1.49 -6.76 -1.19
C THR A 74 2.71 -7.29 -0.41
N GLY A 75 3.48 -8.16 -1.06
CA GLY A 75 4.72 -8.72 -0.52
C GLY A 75 5.97 -7.86 -0.81
N PRO A 76 7.15 -8.27 -0.30
CA PRO A 76 8.40 -7.53 -0.47
C PRO A 76 8.80 -7.28 -1.93
N GLY A 77 8.45 -8.20 -2.84
CA GLY A 77 8.72 -8.05 -4.28
C GLY A 77 7.96 -6.87 -4.89
N LEU A 78 6.65 -6.80 -4.63
CA LEU A 78 5.81 -5.69 -5.09
C LEU A 78 6.26 -4.38 -4.44
N LEU A 79 6.50 -4.37 -3.13
CA LEU A 79 7.04 -3.18 -2.43
C LEU A 79 8.34 -2.69 -3.08
N GLY A 80 9.27 -3.59 -3.38
CA GLY A 80 10.51 -3.26 -4.09
C GLY A 80 10.25 -2.62 -5.46
N ALA A 81 9.32 -3.18 -6.24
CA ALA A 81 8.93 -2.66 -7.54
C ALA A 81 8.31 -1.26 -7.46
N LEU A 82 7.44 -0.99 -6.48
CA LEU A 82 6.83 0.33 -6.29
C LEU A 82 7.85 1.43 -5.94
N THR A 83 9.01 1.06 -5.39
CA THR A 83 10.10 2.01 -5.15
C THR A 83 10.97 2.28 -6.39
N SER A 84 10.67 1.67 -7.54
CA SER A 84 11.39 1.87 -8.80
C SER A 84 10.72 2.96 -9.65
N PRO A 85 11.44 4.06 -9.99
CA PRO A 85 10.92 5.07 -10.91
C PRO A 85 10.49 4.48 -12.27
N ALA A 86 11.27 3.54 -12.81
CA ALA A 86 11.02 2.93 -14.10
C ALA A 86 9.75 2.06 -14.10
N TYR A 87 9.47 1.38 -12.99
CA TYR A 87 8.29 0.55 -12.86
C TYR A 87 7.01 1.40 -12.84
N LEU A 88 6.98 2.45 -12.01
CA LEU A 88 5.84 3.36 -11.99
C LEU A 88 5.68 4.15 -13.29
N ALA A 89 6.77 4.47 -13.99
CA ALA A 89 6.71 5.17 -15.28
C ALA A 89 6.30 4.27 -16.46
N ASN A 90 6.06 2.97 -16.24
CA ASN A 90 5.68 2.05 -17.30
C ASN A 90 4.24 2.32 -17.78
N GLU A 91 4.13 3.00 -18.91
CA GLU A 91 2.85 3.42 -19.51
C GLU A 91 1.90 2.27 -19.86
N TYR A 92 2.42 1.04 -20.03
CA TYR A 92 1.58 -0.14 -20.26
C TYR A 92 0.74 -0.55 -19.04
N LEU A 93 1.15 -0.12 -17.84
CA LEU A 93 0.40 -0.35 -16.60
C LEU A 93 -0.54 0.81 -16.27
N HIS A 94 -0.52 1.89 -17.07
CA HIS A 94 -1.25 3.11 -16.76
C HIS A 94 -2.69 3.03 -17.26
N ARG A 95 -3.60 3.49 -16.41
CA ARG A 95 -4.97 3.81 -16.79
C ARG A 95 -5.28 5.28 -16.45
N PRO A 96 -6.23 5.91 -17.15
CA PRO A 96 -6.71 7.23 -16.78
C PRO A 96 -7.17 7.26 -15.33
N SER A 97 -6.84 8.35 -14.62
CA SER A 97 -7.31 8.60 -13.25
C SER A 97 -8.58 9.45 -13.27
N ASP A 98 -9.59 9.04 -12.51
CA ASP A 98 -10.74 9.84 -12.09
C ASP A 98 -10.58 10.41 -10.66
N ASP A 99 -9.49 10.03 -9.98
CA ASP A 99 -9.15 10.45 -8.62
C ASP A 99 -8.41 11.80 -8.64
N PRO A 100 -8.94 12.84 -7.98
CA PRO A 100 -8.34 14.18 -8.00
C PRO A 100 -6.97 14.24 -7.30
N HIS A 101 -6.55 13.20 -6.58
CA HIS A 101 -5.29 13.14 -5.87
C HIS A 101 -4.15 12.53 -6.69
N CYS A 102 -4.41 11.98 -7.89
CA CYS A 102 -3.36 11.42 -8.74
C CYS A 102 -3.60 11.65 -10.23
N ASP A 103 -2.49 11.78 -10.96
CA ASP A 103 -2.50 12.07 -12.39
C ASP A 103 -2.72 10.81 -13.24
N VAL A 104 -2.42 9.64 -12.67
CA VAL A 104 -2.48 8.35 -13.33
C VAL A 104 -2.69 7.25 -12.32
N LEU A 105 -3.45 6.24 -12.73
CA LEU A 105 -3.63 5.03 -11.95
C LEU A 105 -2.79 3.90 -12.52
N VAL A 106 -2.25 3.07 -11.63
CA VAL A 106 -1.54 1.84 -11.91
C VAL A 106 -2.31 0.73 -11.21
N ASP A 107 -2.93 -0.16 -11.97
CA ASP A 107 -3.72 -1.25 -11.39
C ASP A 107 -2.87 -2.51 -11.30
N LEU A 108 -2.60 -2.96 -10.07
CA LEU A 108 -1.82 -4.15 -9.76
C LEU A 108 -2.63 -5.15 -8.93
N THR A 109 -3.97 -5.09 -8.97
CA THR A 109 -4.81 -6.06 -8.25
C THR A 109 -4.83 -7.45 -8.90
N ASP A 110 -4.38 -7.55 -10.15
CA ASP A 110 -4.30 -8.81 -10.92
C ASP A 110 -2.90 -9.46 -10.88
N TYR A 111 -1.99 -8.97 -10.02
CA TYR A 111 -0.58 -9.35 -9.99
C TYR A 111 -0.30 -10.68 -9.27
#